data_AF-A0A9D6XPL6-F1
#
_entry.id   AF-A0A9D6XPL6-F1
#
_cell.length_a   1.000
_cell.length_b   1.000
_cell.length_c   1.000
_cell.angle_alpha   90.00
_cell.angle_beta   90.00
_cell.angle_gamma   90.00
#
_symmetry.space_group_name_H-M   'P 1'
#
loop_
_entity.id
_entity.type
_entity.pdbx_description
1 polymer ?
#
loop_
_entity_poly.entity_id
_entity_poly.type
_entity_poly.pdbx_seq_one_letter_code
_entity_poly.pdbx_strand_id
1 'polypeptide(L)'
;MAATIEVARPALAIIDSVQTLTADAAEDRGAVTKLRAGTAILNEVAKRTGTPIILVGQVTKSLEIAGPKSLEHLVDIVLTFEG
;
A
#
# COMPACT_ATOMS: atom_id res chain seq x y z
N MET A 1 1.02 0.29 -11.51
CA MET A 1 -0.05 -0.20 -10.60
C MET A 1 -1.28 0.71 -10.65
N ALA A 2 -1.18 1.95 -10.14
CA ALA A 2 -2.26 2.95 -10.14
C ALA A 2 -2.97 3.12 -11.51
N ALA A 3 -2.21 3.41 -12.56
CA ALA A 3 -2.76 3.58 -13.91
C ALA A 3 -3.51 2.33 -14.43
N THR A 4 -3.00 1.13 -14.10
CA THR A 4 -3.65 -0.13 -14.48
C THR A 4 -5.01 -0.27 -13.80
N ILE A 5 -5.10 0.03 -12.50
CA ILE A 5 -6.36 0.00 -11.75
C ILE A 5 -7.34 1.05 -12.30
N GLU A 6 -6.84 2.24 -12.61
CA GLU A 6 -7.66 3.34 -13.12
C GLU A 6 -8.31 3.03 -14.47
N VAL A 7 -7.56 2.38 -15.37
CA VAL A 7 -8.04 1.98 -16.70
C VAL A 7 -8.92 0.74 -16.63
N ALA A 8 -8.46 -0.31 -15.93
CA ALA A 8 -9.15 -1.60 -15.91
C ALA A 8 -10.38 -1.61 -14.99
N ARG A 9 -10.42 -0.72 -13.98
CA ARG A 9 -11.47 -0.63 -12.95
C ARG A 9 -11.94 -2.00 -12.44
N PRO A 10 -11.03 -2.84 -11.92
CA PRO A 10 -11.41 -4.17 -11.50
C PRO A 10 -12.34 -4.09 -10.29
N ALA A 11 -13.11 -5.16 -10.08
CA ALA A 11 -13.95 -5.31 -8.88
C ALA A 11 -13.13 -5.41 -7.58
N LEU A 12 -11.85 -5.78 -7.68
CA LEU A 12 -10.90 -5.90 -6.58
C LEU A 12 -9.46 -5.85 -7.13
N ALA A 13 -8.56 -5.17 -6.42
CA ALA A 13 -7.13 -5.26 -6.66
C ALA A 13 -6.42 -5.82 -5.41
N ILE A 14 -5.51 -6.77 -5.61
CA ILE A 14 -4.64 -7.31 -4.55
C ILE A 14 -3.21 -7.02 -4.93
N ILE A 15 -2.46 -6.43 -4.00
CA ILE A 15 -1.04 -6.10 -4.17
C ILE A 15 -0.26 -6.90 -3.14
N ASP A 16 0.46 -7.92 -3.62
CA ASP A 16 1.35 -8.76 -2.83
C ASP A 16 2.77 -8.68 -3.42
N SER A 17 3.74 -7.99 -2.82
CA SER A 17 3.73 -7.39 -1.48
C SER A 17 3.84 -5.86 -1.50
N VAL A 18 3.42 -5.20 -0.43
CA VAL A 18 3.42 -3.73 -0.25
C VAL A 18 4.84 -3.15 -0.34
N GLN A 19 5.87 -3.95 -0.06
CA GLN A 19 7.29 -3.61 -0.23
C GLN A 19 7.65 -3.27 -1.69
N THR A 20 6.83 -3.70 -2.66
CA THR A 20 7.02 -3.38 -4.09
C THR A 20 6.54 -1.97 -4.45
N LEU A 21 5.84 -1.27 -3.55
CA LEU A 21 5.39 0.10 -3.78
C LEU A 21 6.59 1.05 -3.78
N THR A 22 6.94 1.53 -4.96
CA THR A 22 7.86 2.63 -5.14
C THR A 22 7.09 3.85 -5.67
N ALA A 23 7.26 4.98 -5.01
CA ALA A 23 6.88 6.28 -5.55
C ALA A 23 8.17 7.01 -5.90
N ASP A 24 8.22 7.62 -7.09
CA ASP A 24 9.28 8.55 -7.49
C ASP A 24 9.16 9.83 -6.63
N ALA A 25 9.53 9.71 -5.37
CA ALA A 25 9.79 10.86 -4.52
C ALA A 25 11.20 11.34 -4.85
N ALA A 26 11.34 12.61 -5.25
CA ALA A 26 12.62 13.27 -5.34
C ALA A 26 13.37 13.09 -4.00
N GLU A 27 14.55 12.48 -4.09
CA GLU A 27 15.51 12.21 -3.01
C GLU A 27 15.20 11.08 -2.02
N ASP A 28 16.29 10.59 -1.41
CA ASP A 28 16.48 9.45 -0.50
C ASP A 28 15.67 9.50 0.81
N ARG A 29 14.35 9.66 0.69
CA ARG A 29 13.44 9.48 1.81
C ARG A 29 13.36 7.98 2.11
N GLY A 30 13.61 7.60 3.36
CA GLY A 30 13.69 6.20 3.79
C GLY A 30 12.50 5.33 3.37
N ALA A 31 12.68 4.01 3.38
CA ALA A 31 11.74 3.03 2.82
C ALA A 31 10.27 3.23 3.27
N VAL A 32 10.04 3.59 4.54
CA VAL A 32 8.69 3.85 5.08
C VAL A 32 8.02 5.06 4.41
N THR A 33 8.77 6.10 4.08
CA THR A 33 8.21 7.30 3.43
C THR A 33 7.80 7.00 2.00
N LYS A 34 8.62 6.25 1.25
CA LYS A 34 8.28 5.79 -0.11
C LYS A 34 7.03 4.91 -0.10
N LEU A 35 6.93 4.01 0.88
CA LEU A 35 5.76 3.16 1.09
C LEU A 35 4.47 3.96 1.32
N ARG A 36 4.52 4.94 2.24
CA ARG A 36 3.38 5.80 2.55
C ARG A 36 2.94 6.61 1.33
N ALA A 37 3.89 7.15 0.57
CA ALA A 37 3.58 7.87 -0.66
C ALA A 37 2.89 6.98 -1.70
N GLY A 38 3.43 5.78 -1.95
CA GLY A 38 2.80 4.81 -2.85
C GLY A 38 1.41 4.38 -2.39
N THR A 39 1.24 4.15 -1.09
CA THR A 39 -0.05 3.80 -0.48
C THR A 39 -1.08 4.92 -0.63
N ALA A 40 -0.67 6.18 -0.46
CA ALA A 40 -1.55 7.32 -0.65
C ALA A 40 -2.07 7.44 -2.09
N ILE A 41 -1.19 7.22 -3.09
CA ILE A 41 -1.57 7.20 -4.51
C ILE A 41 -2.61 6.11 -4.76
N LEU A 42 -2.41 4.91 -4.21
CA LEU A 42 -3.35 3.81 -4.37
C LEU A 42 -4.69 4.08 -3.68
N ASN A 43 -4.68 4.67 -2.49
CA ASN A 43 -5.91 5.08 -1.79
C ASN A 43 -6.72 6.10 -2.61
N GLU A 44 -6.05 7.07 -3.23
CA GLU A 44 -6.72 8.02 -4.12
C GLU A 44 -7.36 7.33 -5.33
N VAL A 45 -6.62 6.42 -5.97
CA VAL A 45 -7.15 5.64 -7.11
C VAL A 45 -8.34 4.77 -6.66
N ALA A 46 -8.26 4.12 -5.50
CA ALA A 46 -9.37 3.33 -4.95
C ALA A 46 -10.64 4.17 -4.82
N LYS A 47 -10.52 5.38 -4.23
CA LYS A 47 -11.65 6.31 -4.06
C LYS A 47 -12.21 6.80 -5.39
N ARG A 48 -11.35 7.14 -6.35
CA ARG A 48 -11.76 7.63 -7.68
C ARG A 48 -12.44 6.55 -8.54
N THR A 49 -11.99 5.30 -8.41
CA THR A 49 -12.47 4.18 -9.24
C THR A 49 -13.59 3.38 -8.59
N GLY A 50 -13.73 3.46 -7.26
CA GLY A 50 -14.57 2.57 -6.48
C GLY A 50 -14.00 1.15 -6.36
N THR A 51 -12.74 0.93 -6.77
CA THR A 51 -12.07 -0.37 -6.68
C THR A 51 -11.50 -0.57 -5.26
N PRO A 52 -11.93 -1.59 -4.51
CA PRO A 52 -11.28 -1.99 -3.26
C PRO A 52 -9.85 -2.47 -3.53
N ILE A 53 -8.92 -2.11 -2.65
CA ILE A 53 -7.51 -2.49 -2.75
C ILE A 53 -7.08 -3.19 -1.46
N ILE A 54 -6.51 -4.39 -1.59
CA ILE A 54 -5.88 -5.13 -0.50
C ILE A 54 -4.37 -5.06 -0.66
N LEU A 55 -3.68 -4.60 0.39
CA LEU A 55 -2.22 -4.56 0.46
C LEU A 55 -1.74 -5.69 1.37
N VAL A 56 -0.92 -6.59 0.83
CA VAL A 56 -0.32 -7.69 1.58
C VAL A 56 1.12 -7.33 1.92
N GLY A 57 1.53 -7.54 3.16
CA GLY A 57 2.90 -7.26 3.57
C GLY A 57 3.35 -8.24 4.63
N GLN A 58 4.59 -8.71 4.50
CA GLN A 58 5.23 -9.52 5.54
C GLN A 58 5.69 -8.63 6.70
N VAL A 59 5.42 -9.04 7.93
CA VAL A 59 5.99 -8.44 9.14
C VAL A 59 7.31 -9.14 9.44
N THR A 60 8.40 -8.39 9.52
CA THR A 60 9.69 -8.94 9.95
C THR A 60 9.79 -8.96 11.48
N LYS A 61 10.58 -9.88 12.04
CA LYS A 61 10.73 -10.11 13.48
C LYS A 61 11.13 -8.87 14.30
N SER A 62 11.73 -7.87 13.66
CA SER A 62 12.17 -6.63 14.30
C SER A 62 11.09 -5.53 14.30
N LEU A 63 9.92 -5.73 13.68
CA LEU A 63 8.87 -4.71 13.47
C LEU A 63 9.32 -3.46 12.69
N GLU A 64 10.58 -3.36 12.27
CA GLU A 64 11.21 -2.12 11.79
C GLU A 64 10.95 -1.78 10.33
N ILE A 65 10.40 -2.70 9.53
CA ILE A 65 10.12 -2.40 8.12
C ILE A 65 8.62 -2.57 7.89
N ALA A 66 7.96 -1.43 7.67
CA ALA A 66 6.71 -1.41 6.91
C ALA A 66 5.57 -2.28 7.49
N GLY A 67 5.52 -2.46 8.80
CA GLY A 67 4.38 -3.11 9.44
C GLY A 67 3.08 -2.34 9.16
N PRO A 68 1.91 -3.00 9.18
CA PRO A 68 0.61 -2.36 8.94
C PRO A 68 0.38 -1.09 9.77
N LYS A 69 0.97 -1.01 10.97
CA LYS A 69 1.05 0.18 11.84
C LYS A 69 1.53 1.45 11.14
N SER A 70 2.51 1.35 10.25
CA SER A 70 2.99 2.51 9.51
C SER A 70 1.98 3.02 8.48
N LEU A 71 0.97 2.23 8.13
CA LEU A 71 -0.06 2.58 7.16
C LEU A 71 -1.44 2.74 7.82
N GLU A 72 -1.58 2.52 9.14
CA GLU A 72 -2.85 2.54 9.88
C GLU A 72 -3.69 3.80 9.62
N HIS A 73 -3.05 4.97 9.48
CA HIS A 73 -3.78 6.21 9.21
C HIS A 73 -4.19 6.39 7.74
N LEU A 74 -3.70 5.54 6.84
CA LEU A 74 -3.92 5.62 5.39
C LEU A 74 -4.89 4.56 4.87
N VAL A 75 -5.18 3.54 5.67
CA VAL A 75 -6.02 2.39 5.29
C VAL A 75 -7.26 2.31 6.17
N ASP A 76 -8.35 1.78 5.62
CA ASP A 76 -9.61 1.65 6.36
C ASP A 76 -9.59 0.47 7.33
N ILE A 77 -8.86 -0.60 6.99
CA ILE A 77 -8.81 -1.85 7.76
C ILE A 77 -7.36 -2.36 7.78
N VAL A 78 -6.92 -2.78 8.98
CA VAL A 78 -5.68 -3.52 9.18
C VAL A 78 -6.02 -4.91 9.70
N LEU A 79 -5.53 -5.94 9.00
CA LEU A 79 -5.64 -7.33 9.41
C LEU A 79 -4.25 -7.88 9.73
N THR A 80 -4.09 -8.45 10.92
CA THR A 80 -2.89 -9.17 11.33
C THR A 80 -3.26 -10.64 11.53
N PHE A 81 -2.49 -11.53 10.91
CA PHE A 81 -2.67 -12.98 11.05
C PHE A 81 -1.50 -13.52 11.88
N GLU A 82 -1.82 -14.20 12.97
CA GLU A 82 -0.85 -14.88 13.85
C GLU A 82 -1.16 -16.38 13.86
N GLY A 83 -0.11 -17.21 13.84
CA GLY A 83 -0.17 -18.66 13.86
C GLY A 83 1.08 -19.24 14.50
#